data_AF-A0A232LSI0-F1
#
_entry.id   AF-A0A232LSI0-F1
#
_cell.length_a   1.000
_cell.length_b   1.000
_cell.length_c   1.000
_cell.angle_alpha   90.00
_cell.angle_beta   90.00
_cell.angle_gamma   90.00
#
_symmetry.space_group_name_H-M   'P 1'
#
loop_
_entity.id
_entity.type
_entity.pdbx_description
1 polymer ?
#
loop_
_entity_poly.entity_id
_entity_poly.type
_entity_poly.pdbx_seq_one_letter_code
_entity_poly.pdbx_strand_id
1 'polypeptide(L)'
;MADWFGRSPGYMSSICTDMVIHLQTRFQAFLHWDQHRLTKEKLRFYARHIDKVGGGDLVWGYVDGTLQKICRPGENQRLYYSGHKHYHGFKFQGVISPDGIFSSFFGPIIGSRGDWYIFGKSGLEEIVERLFEGDAAGRQLTGTQREFNAQMSKKRVSVEHGFGHIQQTWMRNSYHLTLRVGQTPVASYYLAAALLANFMTCLRGNQISRAFQCEPPTLEEYLGVFRRDT
;
A
#
# COMPACT_ATOMS: atom_id res chain seq x y z
N MET A 1 -20.08 -0.41 23.27
CA MET A 1 -20.17 0.68 22.27
C MET A 1 -21.58 1.26 22.20
N ALA A 2 -22.63 0.47 21.94
CA ALA A 2 -24.01 0.98 21.92
C ALA A 2 -24.42 1.69 23.23
N ASP A 3 -24.08 1.10 24.39
CA ASP A 3 -24.41 1.65 25.71
C ASP A 3 -23.66 2.95 26.05
N TRP A 4 -22.53 3.20 25.38
CA TRP A 4 -21.70 4.38 25.64
C TRP A 4 -22.16 5.60 24.84
N PHE A 5 -22.70 5.37 23.65
CA PHE A 5 -23.16 6.42 22.74
C PHE A 5 -24.69 6.57 22.71
N GLY A 6 -25.43 5.67 23.37
CA GLY A 6 -26.90 5.69 23.39
C GLY A 6 -27.55 5.48 22.03
N ARG A 7 -26.85 4.82 21.10
CA ARG A 7 -27.30 4.60 19.71
C ARG A 7 -27.32 3.13 19.36
N SER A 8 -28.17 2.77 18.40
CA SER A 8 -28.25 1.39 17.91
C SER A 8 -26.91 0.95 17.28
N PRO A 9 -26.55 -0.34 17.37
CA PRO A 9 -25.36 -0.86 16.70
C PRO A 9 -25.34 -0.58 15.18
N GLY A 10 -26.51 -0.59 14.52
CA GLY A 10 -26.63 -0.27 13.10
C GLY A 10 -26.24 1.17 12.78
N TYR A 11 -26.70 2.14 13.59
CA TYR A 11 -26.34 3.54 13.45
C TYR A 11 -24.84 3.78 13.69
N MET A 12 -24.26 3.12 14.69
CA MET A 12 -22.81 3.20 14.91
C MET A 12 -22.03 2.60 13.73
N SER A 13 -22.52 1.52 13.13
CA SER A 13 -21.90 0.91 11.95
C SER A 13 -21.98 1.81 10.72
N SER A 14 -23.06 2.57 10.52
CA SER A 14 -23.15 3.51 9.39
C SER A 14 -22.16 4.64 9.55
N ILE A 15 -22.06 5.25 10.74
CA ILE A 15 -21.05 6.29 11.02
C ILE A 15 -19.63 5.79 10.73
N CYS A 16 -19.27 4.60 11.23
CA CYS A 16 -17.96 4.03 10.95
C CYS A 16 -17.71 3.81 9.46
N THR A 17 -18.74 3.38 8.73
CA THR A 17 -18.68 3.16 7.28
C THR A 17 -18.47 4.48 6.54
N ASP A 18 -19.24 5.51 6.90
CA ASP A 18 -19.16 6.85 6.31
C ASP A 18 -17.80 7.49 6.58
N MET A 19 -17.26 7.33 7.79
CA MET A 19 -15.92 7.80 8.15
C MET A 19 -14.83 7.13 7.31
N VAL A 20 -14.92 5.82 7.10
CA VAL A 20 -13.95 5.07 6.29
C VAL A 20 -14.02 5.49 4.82
N ILE A 21 -15.23 5.69 4.29
CA ILE A 21 -15.41 6.21 2.93
C ILE A 21 -14.83 7.63 2.83
N HIS A 22 -15.08 8.49 3.82
CA HIS A 22 -14.53 9.84 3.85
C HIS A 22 -13.00 9.84 3.86
N LEU A 23 -12.37 9.00 4.70
CA LEU A 23 -10.91 8.83 4.71
C LEU A 23 -10.38 8.38 3.35
N GLN A 24 -11.03 7.41 2.72
CA GLN A 24 -10.64 6.96 1.39
C GLN A 24 -10.72 8.11 0.38
N THR A 25 -11.86 8.81 0.31
CA THR A 25 -12.04 9.94 -0.62
C THR A 25 -10.99 11.02 -0.41
N ARG A 26 -10.68 11.33 0.85
CA ARG A 26 -9.75 12.42 1.22
C ARG A 26 -8.28 12.08 0.98
N PHE A 27 -7.88 10.82 1.16
CA PHE A 27 -6.47 10.41 1.19
C PHE A 27 -6.05 9.48 0.04
N GLN A 28 -6.97 9.00 -0.81
CA GLN A 28 -6.60 8.05 -1.89
C GLN A 28 -5.52 8.58 -2.84
N ALA A 29 -5.58 9.84 -3.25
CA ALA A 29 -4.60 10.43 -4.16
C ALA A 29 -3.22 10.56 -3.48
N PHE A 30 -3.24 10.95 -2.21
CA PHE A 30 -2.03 11.05 -1.38
C PHE A 30 -1.38 9.69 -1.11
N LEU A 31 -2.19 8.67 -0.82
CA LEU A 31 -1.70 7.29 -0.69
C LEU A 31 -1.19 6.73 -2.02
N HIS A 32 -1.81 7.12 -3.14
CA HIS A 32 -1.37 6.70 -4.46
C HIS A 32 0.02 7.25 -4.78
N TRP A 33 0.21 8.56 -4.65
CA TRP A 33 1.52 9.19 -4.76
C TRP A 33 1.60 10.54 -4.03
N ASP A 34 2.41 10.60 -2.98
CA ASP A 34 2.72 11.85 -2.28
C ASP A 34 3.87 12.59 -2.98
N GLN A 35 3.51 13.47 -3.92
CA GLN A 35 4.48 14.24 -4.72
C GLN A 35 5.39 15.17 -3.90
N HIS A 36 4.96 15.58 -2.69
CA HIS A 36 5.74 16.50 -1.87
C HIS A 36 6.83 15.78 -1.08
N ARG A 37 6.56 14.54 -0.65
CA ARG A 37 7.54 13.71 0.06
C ARG A 37 8.38 12.87 -0.90
N LEU A 38 7.78 12.32 -1.95
CA LEU A 38 8.43 11.41 -2.90
C LEU A 38 9.09 12.17 -4.06
N THR A 39 10.06 13.01 -3.70
CA THR A 39 10.92 13.69 -4.69
C THR A 39 12.04 12.77 -5.16
N LYS A 40 12.71 13.17 -6.26
CA LYS A 40 13.90 12.49 -6.78
C LYS A 40 14.98 12.29 -5.69
N GLU A 41 15.21 13.30 -4.86
CA GLU A 41 16.16 13.27 -3.75
C GLU A 41 15.74 12.26 -2.69
N LYS A 42 14.45 12.17 -2.37
CA LYS A 42 13.93 11.20 -1.40
C LYS A 42 14.07 9.77 -1.90
N LEU A 43 13.79 9.53 -3.19
CA LEU A 43 13.97 8.22 -3.81
C LEU A 43 15.44 7.80 -3.81
N ARG A 44 16.36 8.71 -4.16
CA ARG A 44 17.82 8.47 -4.04
C ARG A 44 18.26 8.27 -2.59
N PHE A 45 17.64 8.97 -1.64
CA PHE A 45 17.88 8.77 -0.20
C PHE A 45 17.49 7.35 0.22
N TYR A 46 16.33 6.85 -0.21
CA TYR A 46 15.93 5.48 0.07
C TYR A 46 16.83 4.46 -0.60
N ALA A 47 17.22 4.68 -1.85
CA ALA A 47 18.12 3.77 -2.57
C ALA A 47 19.43 3.55 -1.82
N ARG A 48 20.02 4.62 -1.27
CA ARG A 48 21.23 4.53 -0.45
C ARG A 48 21.06 3.67 0.82
N HIS A 49 19.88 3.67 1.44
CA HIS A 49 19.63 2.81 2.61
C HIS A 49 19.53 1.34 2.21
N ILE A 50 18.88 1.05 1.08
CA ILE A 50 18.79 -0.31 0.54
C ILE A 50 20.18 -0.82 0.14
N ASP A 51 20.98 0.02 -0.52
CA ASP A 51 22.36 -0.29 -0.91
C ASP A 51 23.24 -0.65 0.28
N LYS A 52 23.15 0.12 1.38
CA LYS A 52 23.93 -0.15 2.60
C LYS A 52 23.60 -1.50 3.23
N VAL A 53 22.33 -1.91 3.21
CA VAL A 53 21.87 -3.17 3.84
C VAL A 53 22.05 -4.38 2.92
N GLY A 54 22.24 -4.15 1.62
CA GLY A 54 22.93 -5.15 0.78
C GLY A 54 22.60 -4.99 -0.69
N GLY A 55 23.17 -3.92 -1.25
CA GLY A 55 23.46 -3.72 -2.67
C GLY A 55 22.23 -3.69 -3.56
N GLY A 56 21.41 -2.64 -3.42
CA GLY A 56 20.13 -2.43 -4.06
C GLY A 56 20.18 -1.91 -5.51
N ASP A 57 21.34 -1.45 -5.99
CA ASP A 57 21.56 -0.84 -7.31
C ASP A 57 20.42 0.11 -7.73
N LEU A 58 20.32 1.25 -7.05
CA LEU A 58 19.31 2.30 -7.27
C LEU A 58 17.85 1.94 -6.92
N VAL A 59 17.57 0.74 -6.40
CA VAL A 59 16.22 0.40 -5.90
C VAL A 59 15.85 1.26 -4.71
N TRP A 60 14.75 2.01 -4.79
CA TRP A 60 14.28 2.92 -3.74
C TRP A 60 13.16 2.36 -2.86
N GLY A 61 12.56 1.25 -3.27
CA GLY A 61 11.43 0.65 -2.58
C GLY A 61 11.01 -0.66 -3.24
N TYR A 62 10.15 -1.40 -2.56
CA TYR A 62 9.74 -2.71 -3.00
C TYR A 62 8.24 -2.72 -3.28
N VAL A 63 7.89 -3.08 -4.52
CA VAL A 63 6.50 -3.17 -4.99
C VAL A 63 5.99 -4.61 -4.86
N ASP A 64 4.77 -4.78 -4.36
CA ASP A 64 4.07 -6.06 -4.38
C ASP A 64 2.55 -5.90 -4.45
N GLY A 65 1.87 -6.95 -4.92
CA GLY A 65 0.43 -7.04 -5.02
C GLY A 65 -0.15 -7.96 -3.93
N THR A 66 -1.27 -7.55 -3.33
CA THR A 66 -2.01 -8.38 -2.38
C THR A 66 -3.45 -8.60 -2.85
N LEU A 67 -4.02 -9.76 -2.50
CA LEU A 67 -5.42 -10.09 -2.77
C LEU A 67 -6.20 -10.09 -1.45
N GLN A 68 -7.00 -9.05 -1.24
CA GLN A 68 -7.93 -8.98 -0.11
C GLN A 68 -9.09 -9.93 -0.37
N LYS A 69 -9.16 -11.00 0.42
CA LYS A 69 -10.25 -11.97 0.37
C LYS A 69 -11.58 -11.34 0.75
N ILE A 70 -12.63 -11.69 0.02
CA ILE A 70 -14.02 -11.29 0.27
C ILE A 70 -14.93 -12.52 0.37
N CYS A 71 -16.14 -12.31 0.87
CA CYS A 71 -17.21 -13.28 0.77
C CYS A 71 -17.53 -13.57 -0.71
N ARG A 72 -17.90 -14.82 -1.03
CA ARG A 72 -18.26 -15.22 -2.38
C ARG A 72 -19.42 -14.34 -2.89
N PRO A 73 -19.23 -13.57 -3.97
CA PRO A 73 -20.30 -12.76 -4.54
C PRO A 73 -21.42 -13.66 -5.11
N GLY A 74 -22.68 -13.22 -4.96
CA GLY A 74 -23.83 -13.89 -5.58
C GLY A 74 -23.91 -13.64 -7.09
N GLU A 75 -23.44 -12.49 -7.54
CA GLU A 75 -23.44 -12.06 -8.94
C GLU A 75 -22.01 -11.80 -9.43
N ASN A 76 -21.78 -11.96 -10.74
CA ASN A 76 -20.50 -11.68 -11.39
C ASN A 76 -19.28 -12.32 -10.70
N GLN A 77 -19.49 -13.48 -10.06
CA GLN A 77 -18.50 -14.16 -9.21
C GLN A 77 -17.14 -14.33 -9.90
N ARG A 78 -17.15 -14.67 -11.19
CA ARG A 78 -15.94 -14.91 -12.00
C ARG A 78 -15.02 -13.69 -12.05
N LEU A 79 -15.56 -12.47 -11.97
CA LEU A 79 -14.76 -11.26 -11.93
C LEU A 79 -13.86 -11.25 -10.70
N TYR A 80 -14.39 -11.62 -9.54
CA TYR A 80 -13.65 -11.52 -8.28
C TYR A 80 -12.75 -12.72 -8.00
N TYR A 81 -12.97 -13.84 -8.69
CA TYR A 81 -12.26 -15.09 -8.44
C TYR A 81 -10.81 -15.04 -8.96
N SER A 82 -9.86 -15.33 -8.08
CA SER A 82 -8.47 -15.56 -8.45
C SER A 82 -8.23 -17.05 -8.70
N GLY A 83 -7.87 -17.41 -9.94
CA GLY A 83 -7.50 -18.79 -10.27
C GLY A 83 -6.26 -19.30 -9.53
N HIS A 84 -5.32 -18.41 -9.20
CA HIS A 84 -4.09 -18.77 -8.48
C HIS A 84 -4.31 -18.95 -6.97
N LYS A 85 -5.14 -18.10 -6.35
CA LYS A 85 -5.39 -18.14 -4.90
C LYS A 85 -6.63 -18.95 -4.50
N HIS A 86 -7.46 -19.34 -5.48
CA HIS A 86 -8.68 -20.13 -5.29
C HIS A 86 -9.75 -19.48 -4.37
N TYR A 87 -9.79 -18.15 -4.32
CA TYR A 87 -10.85 -17.41 -3.62
C TYR A 87 -11.18 -16.07 -4.31
N HIS A 88 -12.25 -15.41 -3.85
CA HIS A 88 -12.72 -14.13 -4.37
C HIS A 88 -12.05 -12.98 -3.65
N GLY A 89 -11.68 -11.92 -4.37
CA GLY A 89 -11.02 -10.78 -3.76
C GLY A 89 -10.97 -9.53 -4.61
N PHE A 90 -10.48 -8.47 -3.97
CA PHE A 90 -9.94 -7.28 -4.63
C PHE A 90 -8.43 -7.28 -4.51
N LYS A 91 -7.75 -6.86 -5.58
CA LYS A 91 -6.31 -6.67 -5.59
C LYS A 91 -5.95 -5.24 -5.24
N PHE A 92 -4.83 -5.11 -4.53
CA PHE A 92 -4.18 -3.86 -4.24
C PHE A 92 -2.69 -4.01 -4.50
N GLN A 93 -2.03 -2.92 -4.85
CA GLN A 93 -0.59 -2.83 -5.02
C GLN A 93 -0.05 -1.82 -4.02
N GLY A 94 1.07 -2.15 -3.38
CA GLY A 94 1.75 -1.28 -2.44
C GLY A 94 3.24 -1.22 -2.77
N VAL A 95 3.83 -0.05 -2.56
CA VAL A 95 5.28 0.13 -2.55
C VAL A 95 5.70 0.49 -1.13
N ILE A 96 6.53 -0.35 -0.53
CA ILE A 96 7.10 -0.07 0.79
C ILE A 96 8.51 0.47 0.63
N SER A 97 8.74 1.63 1.23
CA SER A 97 10.06 2.26 1.29
C SER A 97 10.85 1.81 2.53
N PRO A 98 12.17 2.04 2.56
CA PRO A 98 13.06 1.71 3.68
C PRO A 98 12.61 2.25 5.03
N ASP A 99 11.92 3.38 5.05
CA ASP A 99 11.35 3.98 6.25
C ASP A 99 10.13 3.22 6.81
N GLY A 100 9.73 2.13 6.14
CA GLY A 100 8.63 1.27 6.54
C GLY A 100 7.25 1.81 6.18
N ILE A 101 7.16 2.92 5.45
CA ILE A 101 5.90 3.51 4.99
C ILE A 101 5.46 2.85 3.68
N PHE A 102 4.14 2.64 3.52
CA PHE A 102 3.54 2.45 2.20
C PHE A 102 3.61 3.78 1.45
N SER A 103 4.67 3.96 0.67
CA SER A 103 4.94 5.19 -0.06
C SER A 103 4.02 5.37 -1.27
N SER A 104 3.57 4.26 -1.87
CA SER A 104 2.53 4.27 -2.88
C SER A 104 1.58 3.11 -2.61
N PHE A 105 0.28 3.35 -2.80
CA PHE A 105 -0.77 2.36 -2.59
C PHE A 105 -1.89 2.56 -3.62
N PHE A 106 -2.17 1.52 -4.41
CA PHE A 106 -3.11 1.56 -5.53
C PHE A 106 -4.11 0.40 -5.49
N GLY A 107 -5.32 0.67 -5.93
CA GLY A 107 -6.46 -0.25 -5.93
C GLY A 107 -7.74 0.48 -5.53
N PRO A 108 -8.89 -0.20 -5.52
CA PRO A 108 -9.07 -1.65 -5.72
C PRO A 108 -9.02 -2.04 -7.21
N ILE A 109 -8.47 -3.22 -7.50
CA ILE A 109 -8.60 -3.88 -8.81
C ILE A 109 -9.36 -5.20 -8.65
N ILE A 110 -10.13 -5.58 -9.66
CA ILE A 110 -10.89 -6.82 -9.68
C ILE A 110 -9.95 -8.04 -9.57
N GLY A 111 -10.28 -8.98 -8.67
CA GLY A 111 -9.41 -10.10 -8.26
C GLY A 111 -8.94 -11.08 -9.34
N SER A 112 -9.69 -11.21 -10.44
CA SER A 112 -9.31 -12.05 -11.59
C SER A 112 -8.15 -11.49 -12.41
N ARG A 113 -7.81 -10.22 -12.26
CA ARG A 113 -6.71 -9.59 -13.02
C ARG A 113 -5.35 -9.99 -12.44
N GLY A 114 -4.33 -10.11 -13.31
CA GLY A 114 -2.96 -10.42 -12.90
C GLY A 114 -2.21 -9.25 -12.25
N ASP A 115 -1.05 -9.50 -11.67
CA ASP A 115 -0.26 -8.46 -10.99
C ASP A 115 0.36 -7.46 -11.98
N TRP A 116 0.69 -7.91 -13.19
CA TRP A 116 1.12 -7.03 -14.27
C TRP A 116 0.04 -6.02 -14.68
N TYR A 117 -1.23 -6.43 -14.63
CA TYR A 117 -2.35 -5.54 -14.97
C TYR A 117 -2.48 -4.41 -13.95
N ILE A 118 -2.35 -4.70 -12.66
CA ILE A 118 -2.42 -3.65 -11.62
C ILE A 118 -1.19 -2.74 -11.67
N PHE A 119 0.00 -3.27 -11.97
CA PHE A 119 1.21 -2.46 -12.15
C PHE A 119 1.08 -1.47 -13.30
N GLY A 120 0.66 -1.92 -14.50
CA GLY A 120 0.42 -0.99 -15.61
C GLY A 120 -0.73 -0.02 -15.35
N LYS A 121 -1.71 -0.38 -14.51
CA LYS A 121 -2.84 0.51 -14.16
C LYS A 121 -2.50 1.52 -13.08
N SER A 122 -1.51 1.26 -12.23
CA SER A 122 -1.16 2.17 -11.14
C SER A 122 -0.42 3.41 -11.63
N GLY A 123 0.13 3.40 -12.85
CA GLY A 123 0.88 4.53 -13.40
C GLY A 123 2.24 4.77 -12.70
N LEU A 124 2.67 3.81 -11.87
CA LEU A 124 3.87 3.96 -11.04
C LEU A 124 5.14 4.12 -11.88
N GLU A 125 5.21 3.39 -13.00
CA GLU A 125 6.33 3.46 -13.94
C GLU A 125 6.44 4.87 -14.52
N GLU A 126 5.36 5.41 -15.08
CA GLU A 126 5.34 6.74 -15.68
C GLU A 126 5.63 7.86 -14.68
N ILE A 127 5.15 7.72 -13.43
CA ILE A 127 5.45 8.68 -12.36
C ILE A 127 6.95 8.70 -12.06
N VAL A 128 7.55 7.52 -11.87
CA VAL A 128 8.98 7.41 -11.57
C VAL A 128 9.81 7.85 -12.76
N GLU A 129 9.46 7.44 -13.99
CA GLU A 129 10.17 7.89 -15.20
C GLU A 129 10.20 9.42 -15.30
N ARG A 130 9.06 10.08 -15.08
CA ARG A 130 8.97 11.55 -15.11
C ARG A 130 9.87 12.22 -14.07
N LEU A 131 9.98 11.66 -12.88
CA LEU A 131 10.85 12.19 -11.82
C LEU A 131 12.34 12.09 -12.17
N PHE A 132 12.71 11.14 -13.03
CA PHE A 132 14.09 10.90 -13.45
C PHE A 132 14.34 11.29 -14.91
N GLU A 133 13.41 11.97 -15.57
CA GLU A 133 13.61 12.51 -16.92
C GLU A 133 14.90 13.35 -16.97
N GLY A 134 15.77 13.02 -17.93
CA GLY A 134 17.09 13.67 -18.09
C GLY A 134 18.24 13.06 -17.27
N ASP A 135 18.02 12.08 -16.40
CA ASP A 135 19.11 11.30 -15.80
C ASP A 135 19.66 10.27 -16.80
N ALA A 136 20.99 10.16 -16.87
CA ALA A 136 21.70 9.21 -17.73
C ALA A 136 21.68 7.75 -17.21
N ALA A 137 20.91 7.44 -16.16
CA ALA A 137 20.83 6.11 -15.57
C ALA A 137 20.02 5.19 -16.50
N GLY A 138 20.72 4.26 -17.16
CA GLY A 138 20.24 3.51 -18.31
C GLY A 138 19.04 2.58 -18.07
N ARG A 139 18.18 2.52 -19.09
CA ARG A 139 16.96 1.70 -19.21
C ARG A 139 17.20 0.19 -19.45
N GLN A 140 18.44 -0.31 -19.34
CA GLN A 140 18.74 -1.70 -19.66
C GLN A 140 19.06 -2.52 -18.41
N LEU A 141 18.22 -3.53 -18.18
CA LEU A 141 18.48 -4.63 -17.26
C LEU A 141 19.77 -5.36 -17.68
N THR A 142 20.90 -5.00 -17.08
CA THR A 142 22.18 -5.69 -17.27
C THR A 142 22.07 -7.14 -16.78
N GLY A 143 22.97 -8.04 -17.23
CA GLY A 143 23.01 -9.41 -16.72
C GLY A 143 23.10 -9.47 -15.18
N THR A 144 23.83 -8.52 -14.60
CA THR A 144 23.95 -8.29 -13.16
C THR A 144 22.62 -7.95 -12.48
N GLN A 145 21.73 -7.19 -13.14
CA GLN A 145 20.41 -6.85 -12.61
C GLN A 145 19.44 -8.04 -12.58
N ARG A 146 19.64 -9.08 -13.41
CA ARG A 146 18.85 -10.34 -13.31
C ARG A 146 19.29 -11.20 -12.13
N GLU A 147 20.59 -11.35 -11.92
CA GLU A 147 21.14 -12.05 -10.74
C GLU A 147 20.77 -11.32 -9.45
N PHE A 148 20.78 -9.99 -9.51
CA PHE A 148 20.32 -9.12 -8.43
C PHE A 148 18.82 -9.30 -8.14
N ASN A 149 17.95 -9.39 -9.16
CA ASN A 149 16.52 -9.70 -8.94
C ASN A 149 16.32 -11.04 -8.20
N ALA A 150 17.18 -12.04 -8.44
CA ALA A 150 17.15 -13.30 -7.71
C ALA A 150 17.62 -13.14 -6.24
N GLN A 151 18.63 -12.30 -5.97
CA GLN A 151 19.03 -11.96 -4.60
C GLN A 151 17.96 -11.13 -3.87
N MET A 152 17.28 -10.22 -4.58
CA MET A 152 16.23 -9.36 -4.06
C MET A 152 14.96 -10.09 -3.67
N SER A 153 14.71 -11.28 -4.22
CA SER A 153 13.58 -12.12 -3.78
C SER A 153 13.64 -12.40 -2.27
N LYS A 154 14.85 -12.52 -1.69
CA LYS A 154 15.06 -12.71 -0.24
C LYS A 154 14.74 -11.45 0.60
N LYS A 155 14.75 -10.26 0.00
CA LYS A 155 14.51 -8.97 0.67
C LYS A 155 13.07 -8.44 0.50
N ARG A 156 12.32 -9.01 -0.45
CA ARG A 156 10.86 -8.79 -0.62
C ARG A 156 10.03 -9.17 0.60
N VAL A 157 10.61 -9.95 1.52
CA VAL A 157 10.08 -10.24 2.86
C VAL A 157 9.59 -8.97 3.57
N SER A 158 10.27 -7.83 3.40
CA SER A 158 9.85 -6.56 4.00
C SER A 158 8.46 -6.12 3.52
N VAL A 159 8.12 -6.34 2.26
CA VAL A 159 6.80 -5.97 1.71
C VAL A 159 5.71 -6.89 2.23
N GLU A 160 5.99 -8.19 2.25
CA GLU A 160 5.08 -9.19 2.83
C GLU A 160 4.81 -8.89 4.31
N HIS A 161 5.84 -8.47 5.06
CA HIS A 161 5.67 -8.02 6.45
C HIS A 161 4.76 -6.80 6.53
N GLY A 162 4.93 -5.80 5.67
CA GLY A 162 4.05 -4.63 5.66
C GLY A 162 2.60 -4.94 5.31
N PHE A 163 2.35 -5.81 4.31
CA PHE A 163 0.99 -6.28 4.03
C PHE A 163 0.41 -7.12 5.17
N GLY A 164 1.25 -7.93 5.82
CA GLY A 164 0.91 -8.65 7.05
C GLY A 164 0.47 -7.69 8.15
N HIS A 165 1.19 -6.57 8.35
CA HIS A 165 0.81 -5.53 9.31
C HIS A 165 -0.56 -4.90 8.99
N ILE A 166 -0.87 -4.60 7.73
CA ILE A 166 -2.21 -4.10 7.34
C ILE A 166 -3.30 -5.11 7.71
N GLN A 167 -3.07 -6.41 7.42
CA GLN A 167 -4.05 -7.47 7.69
C GLN A 167 -4.22 -7.77 9.19
N GLN A 168 -3.18 -7.61 9.99
CA GLN A 168 -3.19 -7.90 11.44
C GLN A 168 -3.71 -6.72 12.27
N THR A 169 -3.45 -5.48 11.85
CA THR A 169 -3.80 -4.28 12.64
C THR A 169 -5.29 -3.96 12.57
N TRP A 170 -6.00 -4.41 11.53
CA TRP A 170 -7.40 -4.07 11.30
C TRP A 170 -8.27 -5.32 11.15
N MET A 171 -8.77 -5.82 12.29
CA MET A 171 -9.61 -7.03 12.42
C MET A 171 -10.72 -7.16 11.36
N ARG A 172 -11.36 -6.05 10.96
CA ARG A 172 -12.43 -6.06 9.94
C ARG A 172 -11.94 -6.59 8.57
N ASN A 173 -10.69 -6.31 8.19
CA ASN A 173 -10.09 -6.81 6.94
C ASN A 173 -9.82 -8.32 7.00
N SER A 174 -9.61 -8.86 8.21
CA SER A 174 -9.40 -10.29 8.44
C SER A 174 -10.71 -11.10 8.42
N TYR A 175 -11.85 -10.47 8.76
CA TYR A 175 -13.20 -11.07 8.73
C TYR A 175 -13.83 -11.05 7.33
N HIS A 176 -13.17 -11.69 6.37
CA HIS A 176 -13.57 -11.73 4.95
C HIS A 176 -15.03 -12.13 4.68
N LEU A 177 -15.68 -12.94 5.53
CA LEU A 177 -17.10 -13.31 5.40
C LEU A 177 -18.06 -12.12 5.51
N THR A 178 -17.62 -11.05 6.17
CA THR A 178 -18.36 -9.78 6.32
C THR A 178 -18.08 -8.80 5.18
N LEU A 179 -17.01 -9.02 4.41
CA LEU A 179 -16.64 -8.20 3.26
C LEU A 179 -17.42 -8.68 2.04
N ARG A 180 -18.53 -8.01 1.74
CA ARG A 180 -19.47 -8.37 0.68
C ARG A 180 -19.53 -7.26 -0.36
N VAL A 181 -19.30 -7.62 -1.61
CA VAL A 181 -19.45 -6.71 -2.77
C VAL A 181 -20.88 -6.18 -2.81
N GLY A 182 -21.03 -4.88 -3.03
CA GLY A 182 -22.33 -4.20 -3.06
C GLY A 182 -22.98 -3.94 -1.70
N GLN A 183 -22.47 -4.53 -0.62
CA GLN A 183 -23.01 -4.33 0.74
C GLN A 183 -22.04 -3.64 1.69
N THR A 184 -20.74 -3.74 1.41
CA THR A 184 -19.69 -3.13 2.24
C THR A 184 -18.65 -2.44 1.36
N PRO A 185 -18.10 -1.29 1.79
CA PRO A 185 -17.06 -0.59 1.05
C PRO A 185 -15.69 -1.24 1.28
N VAL A 186 -15.51 -2.47 0.78
CA VAL A 186 -14.29 -3.28 0.98
C VAL A 186 -13.02 -2.51 0.62
N ALA A 187 -13.08 -1.76 -0.49
CA ALA A 187 -11.98 -0.94 -0.95
C ALA A 187 -11.60 0.16 0.04
N SER A 188 -12.59 0.88 0.55
CA SER A 188 -12.40 1.96 1.51
C SER A 188 -11.80 1.43 2.81
N TYR A 189 -12.24 0.25 3.29
CA TYR A 189 -11.67 -0.38 4.48
C TYR A 189 -10.17 -0.71 4.31
N TYR A 190 -9.77 -1.23 3.15
CA TYR A 190 -8.37 -1.57 2.92
C TYR A 190 -7.48 -0.33 2.79
N LEU A 191 -7.97 0.71 2.10
CA LEU A 191 -7.25 1.98 1.95
C LEU A 191 -7.12 2.72 3.29
N ALA A 192 -8.19 2.78 4.08
CA ALA A 192 -8.13 3.36 5.43
C ALA A 192 -7.16 2.57 6.33
N ALA A 193 -7.12 1.25 6.22
CA ALA A 193 -6.16 0.43 6.95
C ALA A 193 -4.71 0.72 6.54
N ALA A 194 -4.43 0.92 5.25
CA ALA A 194 -3.11 1.31 4.76
C ALA A 194 -2.70 2.70 5.29
N LEU A 195 -3.62 3.68 5.27
CA LEU A 195 -3.39 5.01 5.84
C LEU A 195 -3.03 4.95 7.33
N LEU A 196 -3.85 4.22 8.10
CA LEU A 196 -3.65 4.12 9.54
C LEU A 196 -2.39 3.31 9.87
N ALA A 197 -2.02 2.31 9.05
CA ALA A 197 -0.74 1.63 9.18
C ALA A 197 0.44 2.59 9.00
N ASN A 198 0.36 3.52 8.03
CA ASN A 198 1.37 4.57 7.88
C ASN A 198 1.42 5.49 9.09
N PHE A 199 0.28 5.90 9.66
CA PHE A 199 0.26 6.70 10.90
C PHE A 199 0.93 5.98 12.06
N MET A 200 0.65 4.69 12.23
CA MET A 200 1.28 3.88 13.28
C MET A 200 2.80 3.76 13.07
N THR A 201 3.25 3.61 11.83
CA THR A 201 4.68 3.64 11.50
C THR A 201 5.29 5.01 11.83
N CYS A 202 4.65 6.13 11.50
CA CYS A 202 5.14 7.46 11.84
C CYS A 202 5.28 7.66 13.36
N LEU A 203 4.33 7.11 14.13
CA LEU A 203 4.30 7.28 15.59
C LEU A 203 5.29 6.38 16.35
N ARG A 204 5.68 5.23 15.79
CA ARG A 204 6.38 4.17 16.56
C ARG A 204 7.54 3.48 15.82
N GLY A 205 7.70 3.75 14.52
CA GLY A 205 8.54 2.95 13.63
C GLY A 205 8.03 1.52 13.47
N ASN A 206 8.69 0.75 12.61
CA ASN A 206 8.38 -0.67 12.43
C ASN A 206 9.65 -1.50 12.16
N GLN A 207 9.49 -2.81 11.95
CA GLN A 207 10.64 -3.69 11.74
C GLN A 207 11.41 -3.36 10.45
N ILE A 208 10.72 -2.85 9.43
CA ILE A 208 11.31 -2.47 8.14
C ILE A 208 12.20 -1.24 8.34
N SER A 209 11.68 -0.18 8.98
CA SER A 209 12.43 1.04 9.27
C SER A 209 13.72 0.76 10.05
N ARG A 210 13.65 -0.15 11.03
CA ARG A 210 14.81 -0.62 11.80
C ARG A 210 15.78 -1.44 10.97
N ALA A 211 15.29 -2.37 10.15
CA ALA A 211 16.13 -3.24 9.33
C ALA A 211 16.94 -2.44 8.30
N PHE A 212 16.36 -1.40 7.71
CA PHE A 212 17.04 -0.51 6.77
C PHE A 212 17.72 0.69 7.41
N GLN A 213 17.65 0.83 8.75
CA GLN A 213 18.21 1.96 9.50
C GLN A 213 17.73 3.31 8.96
N CYS A 214 16.46 3.38 8.57
CA CYS A 214 15.83 4.54 7.97
C CYS A 214 14.62 4.91 8.83
N GLU A 215 14.72 6.01 9.59
CA GLU A 215 13.61 6.44 10.43
C GLU A 215 12.42 6.93 9.58
N PRO A 216 11.17 6.61 9.99
CA PRO A 216 9.98 7.17 9.37
C PRO A 216 9.86 8.67 9.63
N PRO A 217 9.12 9.41 8.79
CA PRO A 217 8.74 10.77 9.10
C PRO A 217 7.86 10.80 10.36
N THR A 218 7.86 11.93 11.06
CA THR A 218 6.83 12.22 12.06
C THR A 218 5.45 12.27 11.42
N LEU A 219 4.39 12.12 12.23
CA LEU A 219 3.02 12.18 11.72
C LEU A 219 2.72 13.56 11.10
N GLU A 220 3.27 14.62 11.68
CA GLU A 220 3.17 16.00 11.21
C GLU A 220 3.86 16.20 9.85
N GLU A 221 5.05 15.63 9.66
CA GLU A 221 5.75 15.66 8.38
C GLU A 221 5.00 14.84 7.32
N TYR A 222 4.49 13.66 7.69
CA TYR A 222 3.73 12.80 6.78
C TYR A 222 2.44 13.47 6.30
N LEU A 223 1.71 14.14 7.21
CA LEU A 223 0.48 14.86 6.88
C LEU A 223 0.70 16.30 6.43
N GLY A 224 1.96 16.76 6.34
CA GLY A 224 2.32 18.17 6.12
C GLY A 224 1.75 18.78 4.84
N VAL A 225 1.45 17.95 3.83
CA VAL A 225 0.76 18.36 2.59
C VAL A 225 -0.60 18.97 2.87
N PHE A 226 -1.36 18.42 3.79
CA PHE A 226 -2.74 18.85 4.06
C PHE A 226 -2.84 20.10 4.92
N ARG A 227 -1.71 20.60 5.45
CA ARG A 227 -1.64 21.88 6.16
C ARG A 227 -1.42 23.07 5.24
N ARG A 228 -1.03 22.84 3.98
CA ARG A 228 -0.70 23.92 3.02
C ARG A 228 -1.91 24.44 2.23
N ASP A 229 -3.06 23.78 2.37
CA ASP A 229 -4.31 24.09 1.66
C ASP A 229 -5.39 24.74 2.58
N THR A 230 -5.01 25.20 3.78
CA THR A 230 -5.85 25.95 4.74
C THR A 230 -5.14 27.23 5.13
#